data_AF-A0A1Q3UYM0-F1
#
_entry.id   AF-A0A1Q3UYM0-F1
#
_cell.length_a   1.000
_cell.length_b   1.000
_cell.length_c   1.000
_cell.angle_alpha   90.00
_cell.angle_beta   90.00
_cell.angle_gamma   90.00
#
_symmetry.space_group_name_H-M   'P 1'
#
loop_
_entity.id
_entity.type
_entity.pdbx_description
1 polymer ?
#
loop_
_entity_poly.entity_id
_entity_poly.type
_entity_poly.pdbx_seq_one_letter_code
_entity_poly.pdbx_strand_id
1 'polypeptide(L)'
;MAHYYEIKRNKAGEYVAYFKYNNETIFWSEGYSSIDSARSAISAIKRNGAGSEVRDNAGPDEPTIDQIIDSTDWTGLGKKISKENATKIRKKSESLLKAIIQSDADAQTKIDACKRVEAVIVLLDAPNVPWRQVVDLLNHPSVTAFLTALNIIQFIIGLAS
;
A
#
# COMPACT_ATOMS: atom_id res chain seq x y z
N MET A 1 -31.22 12.91 28.17
CA MET A 1 -30.52 12.03 27.20
C MET A 1 -31.27 10.72 27.10
N ALA A 2 -31.77 10.36 25.92
CA ALA A 2 -32.49 9.10 25.72
C ALA A 2 -31.62 8.14 24.92
N HIS A 3 -31.24 7.02 25.54
CA HIS A 3 -30.66 5.88 24.86
C HIS A 3 -31.67 4.74 24.85
N TYR A 4 -31.78 4.02 23.74
CA TYR A 4 -32.75 2.94 23.61
C TYR A 4 -32.27 1.89 22.61
N TYR A 5 -32.83 0.69 22.74
CA TYR A 5 -32.67 -0.37 21.76
C TYR A 5 -33.87 -0.39 20.80
N GLU A 6 -33.61 -0.64 19.53
CA GLU A 6 -34.62 -0.74 18.49
C GLU A 6 -34.34 -2.00 17.65
N ILE A 7 -35.36 -2.78 17.31
CA ILE A 7 -35.21 -3.91 16.37
C ILE A 7 -35.88 -3.52 15.06
N LYS A 8 -35.13 -3.60 13.95
CA LYS A 8 -35.67 -3.36 12.61
C LYS A 8 -35.50 -4.59 11.74
N ARG A 9 -36.33 -4.70 10.71
CA ARG A 9 -36.16 -5.69 9.65
C ARG A 9 -35.38 -5.07 8.49
N ASN A 10 -34.28 -5.71 8.08
CA ASN A 10 -33.47 -5.23 6.97
C ASN A 10 -34.08 -5.63 5.60
N LYS A 11 -33.47 -5.19 4.49
CA LYS A 11 -33.92 -5.55 3.14
C LYS A 11 -33.82 -7.04 2.82
N ALA A 12 -32.95 -7.78 3.52
CA ALA A 12 -32.82 -9.23 3.41
C ALA A 12 -33.87 -10.01 4.22
N GLY A 13 -34.74 -9.31 4.97
CA GLY A 13 -35.79 -9.92 5.77
C GLY A 13 -35.34 -10.40 7.15
N GLU A 14 -34.13 -10.03 7.58
CA GLU A 14 -33.53 -10.39 8.87
C GLU A 14 -33.81 -9.32 9.93
N TYR A 15 -33.74 -9.70 11.21
CA TYR A 15 -33.95 -8.82 12.36
C TYR A 15 -32.61 -8.31 12.89
N VAL A 16 -32.43 -6.99 12.91
CA VAL A 16 -31.21 -6.34 13.38
C VAL A 16 -31.52 -5.52 14.63
N ALA A 17 -30.74 -5.71 15.70
CA ALA A 17 -30.82 -4.93 16.92
C ALA A 17 -29.91 -3.71 16.84
N TYR A 18 -30.46 -2.52 17.11
CA TYR A 18 -29.76 -1.24 17.12
C TYR A 18 -29.68 -0.73 18.54
N PHE A 19 -28.54 -0.13 18.91
CA PHE A 19 -28.44 0.73 20.07
C PHE A 19 -28.32 2.17 19.62
N LYS A 20 -29.22 3.02 20.11
CA LYS A 20 -29.29 4.43 19.75
C LYS A 20 -29.05 5.32 20.95
N TYR A 21 -28.36 6.42 20.71
CA TYR A 21 -28.13 7.49 21.67
C TYR A 21 -28.49 8.82 21.00
N ASN A 22 -29.37 9.62 21.62
CA ASN A 22 -29.86 10.87 21.02
C ASN A 22 -30.37 10.71 19.57
N ASN A 23 -31.05 9.59 19.30
CA ASN A 23 -31.58 9.20 17.99
C ASN A 23 -30.53 8.82 16.91
N GLU A 24 -29.25 8.85 17.23
CA GLU A 24 -28.17 8.36 16.38
C GLU A 24 -27.86 6.89 16.68
N THR A 25 -27.57 6.11 15.64
CA THR A 25 -27.16 4.72 15.80
C THR A 25 -25.69 4.67 16.20
N ILE A 26 -25.40 4.13 17.37
CA ILE A 26 -24.02 3.95 17.86
C ILE A 26 -23.46 2.60 17.42
N PHE A 27 -24.27 1.54 17.48
CA PHE A 27 -23.92 0.23 16.94
C PHE A 27 -25.17 -0.57 16.56
N TRP A 28 -24.98 -1.59 15.74
CA TRP A 28 -26.00 -2.57 15.38
C TRP A 28 -25.43 -3.98 15.36
N SER A 29 -26.28 -4.97 15.61
CA SER A 29 -25.93 -6.40 15.52
C SER A 29 -25.90 -6.89 14.07
N GLU A 30 -25.45 -8.12 13.86
CA GLU A 30 -25.76 -8.85 12.62
C GLU A 30 -27.27 -9.08 12.46
N GLY A 31 -27.67 -9.54 11.27
CA GLY A 31 -29.04 -9.94 10.96
C GLY A 31 -29.37 -11.30 11.57
N TYR A 32 -30.42 -11.36 12.38
CA TYR A 32 -30.95 -12.61 12.93
C TYR A 32 -32.13 -13.13 12.11
N SER A 33 -32.29 -14.45 12.05
CA SER A 33 -33.44 -15.09 11.40
C SER A 33 -34.77 -14.90 12.16
N SER A 34 -34.72 -14.58 13.46
CA SER A 34 -35.90 -14.40 14.30
C SER A 34 -35.83 -13.16 15.20
N ILE A 35 -37.00 -12.60 15.55
CA ILE A 35 -37.10 -11.47 16.48
C ILE A 35 -36.66 -11.85 17.89
N ASP A 36 -36.87 -13.11 18.30
CA ASP A 36 -36.50 -13.60 19.63
C ASP A 36 -34.98 -13.73 19.78
N SER A 37 -34.27 -14.09 18.71
CA SER A 37 -32.81 -14.05 18.66
C SER A 37 -32.29 -12.62 18.84
N ALA A 38 -32.89 -11.63 18.16
CA ALA A 38 -32.52 -10.22 18.34
C ALA A 38 -32.80 -9.71 19.76
N ARG A 39 -33.92 -10.10 20.38
CA ARG A 39 -34.23 -9.78 21.79
C ARG A 39 -33.27 -10.44 22.77
N SER A 40 -32.87 -11.67 22.49
CA SER A 40 -31.89 -12.41 23.29
C SER A 40 -30.52 -11.75 23.23
N ALA A 41 -30.10 -11.26 22.06
CA ALA A 41 -28.87 -10.50 21.89
C ALA A 41 -28.88 -9.19 22.71
N ILE A 42 -29.97 -8.42 22.66
CA ILE A 42 -30.14 -7.21 23.49
C ILE A 42 -30.03 -7.56 24.98
N SER A 43 -30.68 -8.65 25.40
CA SER A 43 -30.66 -9.09 26.80
C SER A 43 -29.26 -9.50 27.25
N ALA A 44 -28.50 -10.18 26.39
CA ALA A 44 -27.12 -10.55 26.65
C ALA A 44 -26.22 -9.31 26.78
N ILE A 45 -26.37 -8.32 25.89
CA ILE A 45 -25.63 -7.05 25.95
C ILE A 45 -25.97 -6.27 27.22
N LYS A 46 -27.25 -6.19 27.60
CA LYS A 46 -27.65 -5.53 28.85
C LYS A 46 -27.06 -6.21 30.09
N ARG A 47 -26.97 -7.55 30.08
CA ARG A 47 -26.46 -8.32 31.22
C ARG A 47 -24.93 -8.28 31.32
N ASN A 48 -24.24 -8.39 30.19
CA ASN A 48 -22.79 -8.63 30.17
C ASN A 48 -22.00 -7.41 29.69
N GLY A 49 -22.60 -6.51 28.91
CA GLY A 49 -21.87 -5.51 28.13
C GLY A 49 -21.18 -4.41 28.93
N ALA A 50 -21.72 -4.00 30.08
CA ALA A 50 -21.19 -2.86 30.84
C ALA A 50 -19.79 -3.11 31.45
N GLY A 51 -19.40 -4.37 31.65
CA GLY A 51 -18.12 -4.75 32.27
C GLY A 51 -17.28 -5.71 31.44
N SER A 52 -17.64 -5.94 30.17
CA SER A 52 -16.86 -6.81 29.28
C SER A 52 -15.51 -6.18 28.97
N GLU A 53 -14.47 -7.02 28.93
CA GLU A 53 -13.14 -6.64 28.47
C GLU A 53 -13.18 -6.17 27.00
N VAL A 54 -12.55 -5.03 26.73
CA VAL A 54 -12.31 -4.57 25.35
C VAL A 54 -11.03 -5.21 24.86
N ARG A 55 -11.12 -6.06 23.84
CA ARG A 55 -9.95 -6.61 23.15
C ARG A 55 -9.85 -5.96 21.79
N ASP A 56 -8.77 -5.21 21.59
CA ASP A 56 -8.42 -4.67 20.28
C ASP A 56 -7.63 -5.74 19.51
N ASN A 57 -8.26 -6.28 18.47
CA ASN A 57 -7.64 -7.19 17.51
C ASN A 57 -7.55 -6.52 16.13
N ALA A 58 -7.63 -5.19 16.05
CA ALA A 58 -7.01 -4.53 14.92
C ALA A 58 -5.57 -5.05 14.88
N GLY A 59 -5.21 -5.78 13.82
CA GLY A 59 -3.80 -6.05 13.56
C GLY A 59 -3.05 -4.72 13.64
N PRO A 60 -1.73 -4.70 13.96
CA PRO A 60 -0.99 -3.46 13.85
C PRO A 60 -1.33 -2.87 12.50
N ASP A 61 -1.79 -1.61 12.44
CA ASP A 61 -2.19 -0.94 11.21
C ASP A 61 -1.14 -1.30 10.16
N GLU A 62 -1.43 -2.28 9.28
CA GLU A 62 -0.45 -2.70 8.30
C GLU A 62 -0.38 -1.50 7.37
N PRO A 63 0.77 -0.78 7.35
CA PRO A 63 0.83 0.46 6.62
C PRO A 63 0.49 0.14 5.17
N THR A 64 -0.52 0.80 4.64
CA THR A 64 -0.88 0.63 3.24
C THR A 64 0.34 0.97 2.38
N ILE A 65 0.45 0.41 1.18
CA ILE A 65 1.58 0.70 0.28
C ILE A 65 1.76 2.22 0.10
N ASP A 66 0.67 2.98 0.11
CA ASP A 66 0.66 4.44 0.03
C ASP A 66 1.21 5.15 1.29
N GLN A 67 1.10 4.54 2.48
CA GLN A 67 1.69 5.02 3.74
C GLN A 67 3.16 4.64 3.90
N ILE A 68 3.64 3.59 3.23
CA ILE A 68 5.07 3.22 3.18
C ILE A 68 5.84 4.20 2.29
N ILE A 69 5.17 4.80 1.30
CA ILE A 69 5.71 5.79 0.37
C ILE A 69 5.37 7.21 0.87
N ASP A 70 5.62 7.50 2.15
CA ASP A 70 5.70 8.90 2.60
C ASP A 70 7.08 9.47 2.22
N SER A 71 7.03 10.56 1.48
CA SER A 71 7.81 10.80 0.28
C SER A 71 9.17 11.47 0.49
N THR A 72 9.82 11.34 1.65
CA THR A 72 11.02 12.16 1.93
C THR A 72 12.21 11.47 2.57
N ASP A 73 12.15 10.17 2.88
CA ASP A 73 13.33 9.47 3.43
C ASP A 73 13.77 8.24 2.64
N TRP A 74 14.11 8.50 1.38
CA TRP A 74 14.80 7.55 0.49
C TRP A 74 16.22 7.23 1.00
N THR A 75 16.76 8.00 1.96
CA THR A 75 18.12 7.84 2.49
C THR A 75 18.29 6.62 3.42
N GLY A 76 17.18 6.00 3.84
CA GLY A 76 17.17 4.83 4.72
C GLY A 76 17.08 3.46 4.03
N LEU A 77 16.86 3.39 2.72
CA LEU A 77 16.66 2.11 2.00
C LEU A 77 17.84 1.14 2.17
N GLY A 78 19.07 1.63 2.11
CA GLY A 78 20.28 0.83 2.33
C GLY A 78 20.46 0.33 3.77
N LYS A 79 19.89 1.02 4.77
CA LYS A 79 19.88 0.58 6.18
C LYS A 79 18.72 -0.38 6.49
N LYS A 80 17.60 -0.23 5.76
CA LYS A 80 16.38 -1.05 5.94
C LYS A 80 16.46 -2.41 5.25
N ILE A 81 17.28 -2.54 4.19
CA ILE A 81 17.46 -3.83 3.50
C ILE A 81 18.53 -4.65 4.22
N SER A 82 18.14 -5.82 4.76
CA SER A 82 19.12 -6.75 5.33
C SER A 82 20.06 -7.26 4.23
N LYS A 83 21.31 -7.56 4.60
CA LYS A 83 22.34 -8.11 3.69
C LYS A 83 21.84 -9.39 2.97
N GLU A 84 21.01 -10.17 3.66
CA GLU A 84 20.35 -11.36 3.11
C GLU A 84 19.32 -10.99 2.02
N ASN A 85 18.48 -10.00 2.27
CA ASN A 85 17.47 -9.54 1.31
C ASN A 85 18.12 -8.89 0.08
N ALA A 86 19.18 -8.10 0.26
CA ALA A 86 19.97 -7.56 -0.85
C ALA A 86 20.53 -8.67 -1.75
N THR A 87 21.03 -9.75 -1.14
CA THR A 87 21.56 -10.91 -1.86
C THR A 87 20.46 -11.64 -2.64
N LYS A 88 19.27 -11.81 -2.05
CA LYS A 88 18.10 -12.41 -2.70
C LYS A 88 17.64 -11.58 -3.91
N ILE A 89 17.57 -10.26 -3.76
CA ILE A 89 17.16 -9.36 -4.84
C ILE A 89 18.20 -9.41 -5.96
N ARG A 90 19.51 -9.33 -5.65
CA ARG A 90 20.56 -9.43 -6.66
C ARG A 90 20.43 -10.73 -7.49
N LYS A 91 20.29 -11.88 -6.83
CA LYS A 91 20.14 -13.17 -7.51
C LYS A 91 18.91 -13.22 -8.43
N LYS A 92 17.79 -12.60 -8.01
CA LYS A 92 16.58 -12.50 -8.83
C LYS A 92 16.80 -11.57 -10.03
N SER A 93 17.43 -10.42 -9.83
CA SER A 93 17.76 -9.48 -10.90
C SER A 93 18.69 -10.11 -11.96
N GLU A 94 19.72 -10.83 -11.53
CA GLU A 94 20.60 -11.57 -12.46
C GLU A 94 19.86 -12.67 -13.24
N SER A 95 18.91 -13.35 -12.59
CA SER A 95 18.07 -14.35 -13.26
C SER A 95 17.14 -13.70 -14.28
N LEU A 96 16.60 -12.52 -13.95
CA LEU A 96 15.75 -11.74 -14.84
C LEU A 96 16.51 -11.23 -16.07
N LEU A 97 17.76 -10.76 -15.90
CA LEU A 97 18.62 -10.38 -17.04
C LEU A 97 18.78 -11.54 -18.02
N LYS A 98 19.09 -12.75 -17.53
CA LYS A 98 19.23 -13.94 -18.37
C LYS A 98 17.93 -14.26 -19.12
N ALA A 99 16.79 -14.17 -18.43
CA ALA A 99 15.48 -14.40 -19.05
C ALA A 99 15.14 -13.36 -20.13
N ILE A 100 15.45 -12.08 -19.90
CA ILE A 100 15.24 -11.00 -20.89
C ILE A 100 16.09 -11.25 -22.13
N ILE A 101 17.37 -11.61 -21.96
CA ILE A 101 18.29 -11.90 -23.06
C ILE A 101 17.79 -13.08 -23.90
N GLN A 102 17.23 -14.12 -23.24
CA GLN A 102 16.71 -15.33 -23.87
C GLN A 102 15.28 -15.19 -24.43
N SER A 103 14.60 -14.07 -24.17
CA SER A 103 13.22 -13.85 -24.64
C SER A 103 13.15 -13.65 -26.15
N ASP A 104 11.96 -13.80 -26.72
CA ASP A 104 11.71 -13.51 -28.15
C ASP A 104 11.36 -12.04 -28.43
N ALA A 105 11.57 -11.15 -27.44
CA ALA A 105 11.34 -9.71 -27.62
C ALA A 105 12.29 -9.09 -28.66
N ASP A 106 11.89 -7.96 -29.23
CA ASP A 106 12.73 -7.20 -30.15
C ASP A 106 13.97 -6.63 -29.44
N ALA A 107 14.98 -6.27 -30.23
CA ALA A 107 16.27 -5.83 -29.73
C ALA A 107 16.17 -4.59 -28.84
N GLN A 108 15.29 -3.64 -29.18
CA GLN A 108 15.15 -2.39 -28.44
C GLN A 108 14.49 -2.64 -27.08
N THR A 109 13.41 -3.43 -27.06
CA THR A 109 12.74 -3.85 -25.82
C THR A 109 13.68 -4.60 -24.89
N LYS A 110 14.55 -5.47 -25.43
CA LYS A 110 15.59 -6.17 -24.65
C LYS A 110 16.61 -5.20 -24.05
N ILE A 111 17.10 -4.26 -24.84
CA ILE A 111 18.07 -3.25 -24.39
C ILE A 111 17.48 -2.42 -23.25
N ASP A 112 16.25 -1.94 -23.41
CA ASP A 112 15.63 -1.07 -22.41
C ASP A 112 15.25 -1.84 -21.14
N ALA A 113 14.81 -3.10 -21.28
CA ALA A 113 14.57 -3.99 -20.14
C ALA A 113 15.88 -4.32 -19.39
N CYS A 114 16.98 -4.62 -20.10
CA CYS A 114 18.29 -4.85 -19.49
C CYS A 114 18.78 -3.63 -18.71
N LYS A 115 18.72 -2.42 -19.31
CA LYS A 115 19.11 -1.17 -18.63
C LYS A 115 18.35 -0.95 -17.32
N ARG A 116 17.06 -1.28 -17.28
CA ARG A 116 16.23 -1.15 -16.07
C ARG A 116 16.67 -2.13 -14.97
N VAL A 117 16.99 -3.37 -15.33
CA VAL A 117 17.46 -4.37 -14.36
C VAL A 117 18.88 -4.05 -13.87
N GLU A 118 19.75 -3.56 -14.76
CA GLU A 118 21.09 -3.07 -14.39
C GLU A 118 21.02 -1.89 -13.43
N ALA A 119 20.09 -0.95 -13.65
CA ALA A 119 19.87 0.16 -12.71
C ALA A 119 19.53 -0.36 -11.31
N VAL A 120 18.68 -1.38 -11.18
CA VAL A 120 18.37 -2.00 -9.87
C VAL A 120 19.62 -2.59 -9.20
N ILE A 121 20.50 -3.25 -9.96
CA ILE A 121 21.76 -3.81 -9.43
C ILE A 121 22.69 -2.69 -8.96
N VAL A 122 22.85 -1.63 -9.76
CA VAL A 122 23.66 -0.46 -9.39
C VAL A 122 23.16 0.18 -8.09
N LEU A 123 21.83 0.27 -7.91
CA LEU A 123 21.24 0.84 -6.70
C LEU A 123 21.40 -0.05 -5.46
N LEU A 124 21.43 -1.38 -5.63
CA LEU A 124 21.73 -2.31 -4.54
C LEU A 124 23.18 -2.22 -4.08
N ASP A 125 24.07 -1.90 -5.02
CA ASP A 125 25.52 -1.92 -4.81
C ASP A 125 26.06 -0.57 -4.37
N ALA A 126 25.31 0.51 -4.61
CA ALA A 126 25.71 1.86 -4.26
C ALA A 126 25.59 2.09 -2.73
N PRO A 127 26.72 2.19 -2.00
CA PRO A 127 26.68 2.39 -0.57
C PRO A 127 26.20 3.81 -0.28
N ASN A 128 25.05 3.96 0.36
CA ASN A 128 24.53 5.24 0.83
C ASN A 128 24.39 6.30 -0.28
N VAL A 129 23.71 5.98 -1.38
CA VAL A 129 23.33 6.99 -2.38
C VAL A 129 22.65 8.15 -1.64
N PRO A 130 23.16 9.40 -1.74
CA PRO A 130 22.55 10.55 -1.09
C PRO A 130 21.32 10.94 -1.90
N TRP A 131 20.28 10.11 -1.83
CA TRP A 131 19.09 10.20 -2.66
C TRP A 131 18.45 11.57 -2.62
N ARG A 132 18.50 12.22 -1.46
CA ARG A 132 18.08 13.61 -1.31
C ARG A 132 18.86 14.56 -2.22
N GLN A 133 20.19 14.49 -2.22
CA GLN A 133 21.05 15.32 -3.08
C GLN A 133 20.86 14.99 -4.57
N VAL A 134 20.64 13.71 -4.89
CA VAL A 134 20.34 13.27 -6.27
C VAL A 134 19.00 13.84 -6.73
N VAL A 135 17.96 13.77 -5.90
CA VAL A 135 16.64 14.32 -6.20
C VAL A 135 16.69 15.84 -6.29
N ASP A 136 17.38 16.52 -5.37
CA ASP A 136 17.58 17.97 -5.40
C ASP A 136 18.32 18.39 -6.69
N LEU A 137 19.31 17.63 -7.14
CA LEU A 137 20.02 17.85 -8.40
C LEU A 137 19.10 17.64 -9.61
N LEU A 138 18.29 16.58 -9.63
CA LEU A 138 17.36 16.29 -10.74
C LEU A 138 16.24 17.32 -10.85
N ASN A 139 15.80 17.88 -9.71
CA ASN A 139 14.81 18.94 -9.64
C ASN A 139 15.41 20.34 -9.83
N HIS A 140 16.74 20.45 -9.98
CA HIS A 140 17.38 21.74 -10.21
C HIS A 140 16.97 22.28 -11.60
N PRO A 141 16.51 23.55 -11.72
CA PRO A 141 15.97 24.09 -12.97
C PRO A 141 16.87 23.91 -14.19
N SER A 142 18.17 24.08 -14.02
CA SER A 142 19.15 23.90 -15.11
C SER A 142 19.26 22.44 -15.58
N VAL A 143 19.17 21.47 -14.66
CA VAL A 143 19.23 20.04 -15.00
C VAL A 143 17.93 19.62 -15.69
N THR A 144 16.79 20.08 -15.18
CA THR A 144 15.49 19.84 -15.81
C THR A 144 15.44 20.42 -17.24
N ALA A 145 15.93 21.65 -17.43
CA ALA A 145 16.03 22.28 -18.75
C ALA A 145 16.96 21.49 -19.69
N PHE A 146 18.11 21.02 -19.19
CA PHE A 146 19.05 20.21 -19.95
C PHE A 146 18.45 18.86 -20.38
N LEU A 147 17.81 18.14 -19.46
CA LEU A 147 17.15 16.87 -19.76
C LEU A 147 15.99 17.04 -20.76
N THR A 148 15.24 18.15 -20.63
CA THR A 148 14.19 18.51 -21.59
C THR A 148 14.77 18.76 -22.98
N ALA A 149 15.86 19.53 -23.07
CA ALA A 149 16.55 19.77 -24.33
C ALA A 149 17.11 18.48 -24.94
N LEU A 150 17.67 17.58 -24.12
CA LEU A 150 18.16 16.27 -24.55
C LEU A 150 17.03 15.41 -25.13
N ASN A 151 15.87 15.36 -24.47
CA ASN A 151 14.70 14.64 -24.97
C ASN A 151 14.20 15.21 -26.31
N ILE A 152 14.18 16.54 -26.45
CA ILE A 152 13.82 17.20 -27.72
C ILE A 152 14.81 16.82 -28.83
N ILE A 153 16.11 16.81 -28.54
CA ILE A 153 17.14 16.42 -29.51
C ILE A 153 17.00 14.93 -29.89
N GLN A 154 16.78 14.05 -28.92
CA GLN A 154 16.55 12.62 -29.16
C GLN A 154 15.31 12.37 -30.02
N PHE A 155 14.24 13.14 -29.79
CA PHE A 155 13.04 13.13 -30.61
C PHE A 155 13.33 13.56 -32.05
N ILE A 156 14.07 14.66 -32.23
CA ILE A 156 14.43 15.19 -33.57
C ILE A 156 15.29 14.19 -34.37
N ILE A 157 16.21 13.49 -33.71
CA ILE A 157 17.14 12.54 -34.36
C ILE A 157 16.49 11.15 -34.53
N GLY A 158 15.26 10.94 -34.08
CA GLY A 158 14.53 9.67 -34.21
C GLY A 158 15.05 8.55 -33.31
N LEU A 159 15.73 8.90 -32.20
CA LEU A 159 16.24 7.97 -31.21
C LEU A 159 15.29 7.77 -30.02
N ALA A 160 14.22 8.56 -29.92
CA ALA A 160 13.17 8.37 -28.94
C ALA A 160 12.23 7.24 -29.43
N SER A 161 12.30 6.07 -28.79
CA SER A 161 11.32 4.98 -28.92
C SER A 161 10.24 5.11 -27.85
#